data_AF-A0A8T4YRV9-F1
#
_entry.id   AF-A0A8T4YRV9-F1
#
_cell.length_a   1.000
_cell.length_b   1.000
_cell.length_c   1.000
_cell.angle_alpha   90.00
_cell.angle_beta   90.00
_cell.angle_gamma   90.00
#
_symmetry.space_group_name_H-M   'P 1'
#
loop_
_entity.id
_entity.type
_entity.pdbx_description
1 polymer ?
#
loop_
_entity_poly.entity_id
_entity_poly.type
_entity_poly.pdbx_seq_one_letter_code
_entity_poly.pdbx_strand_id
1 'polypeptide(L)' 'MVLFIIMEDPDVLEGFEADPKRYVASFILTPRRHYFLLDEYQYVRSLERKLELRYGSFKNVKFIVTGSSSWN' A
#
# COMPACT_ATOMS: atom_id res chain seq x y z
N MET A 1 8.91 -12.54 0.43
CA MET A 1 9.61 -11.27 0.71
C MET A 1 8.61 -10.35 1.39
N VAL A 2 9.05 -9.64 2.45
CA VAL A 2 8.24 -8.63 3.13
C VAL A 2 8.76 -7.26 2.72
N LEU A 3 7.88 -6.37 2.30
CA LEU A 3 8.16 -4.98 1.94
C LEU A 3 7.45 -4.08 2.94
N PHE A 4 8.18 -3.09 3.45
CA PHE A 4 7.68 -2.11 4.39
C PHE A 4 7.47 -0.79 3.65
N ILE A 5 6.26 -0.25 3.73
CA ILE A 5 5.88 1.04 3.14
C ILE A 5 5.34 1.89 4.27
N ILE A 6 5.98 3.03 4.53
CA ILE A 6 5.60 3.96 5.60
C ILE A 6 4.79 5.09 4.98
N MET A 7 3.48 5.15 5.25
CA MET A 7 2.59 6.12 4.62
C MET A 7 2.66 7.53 5.24
N GLU A 8 3.36 7.70 6.36
CA GLU A 8 3.67 9.01 6.93
C GLU A 8 4.71 9.78 6.09
N ASP A 9 5.56 9.07 5.34
CA ASP A 9 6.54 9.68 4.44
C ASP A 9 5.80 10.36 3.26
N PRO A 10 5.93 11.69 3.07
CA PRO A 10 5.21 12.42 2.04
C PRO A 10 5.51 11.95 0.61
N ASP A 11 6.75 11.56 0.30
CA ASP A 11 7.14 11.14 -1.05
C ASP A 11 6.56 9.75 -1.37
N VAL A 12 6.55 8.87 -0.36
CA VAL A 12 5.91 7.56 -0.44
C VAL A 12 4.40 7.71 -0.61
N LEU A 13 3.78 8.60 0.18
CA LEU A 13 2.36 8.84 0.13
C LEU A 13 1.94 9.44 -1.23
N GLU A 14 2.67 10.45 -1.72
CA GLU A 14 2.42 11.05 -3.03
C GLU A 14 2.54 10.02 -4.16
N GLY A 15 3.63 9.24 -4.18
CA GLY A 15 3.85 8.20 -5.18
C GLY A 15 2.79 7.11 -5.14
N PHE A 16 2.36 6.71 -3.95
CA PHE A 16 1.28 5.75 -3.76
C PHE A 16 -0.07 6.31 -4.20
N GLU A 17 -0.44 7.55 -3.83
CA GLU A 17 -1.75 8.14 -4.15
C GLU A 17 -1.89 8.52 -5.63
N ALA A 18 -0.78 8.75 -6.35
CA ALA A 18 -0.79 9.01 -7.79
C ALA A 18 -1.30 7.80 -8.59
N ASP A 19 -0.80 6.59 -8.28
CA ASP A 19 -1.24 5.32 -8.87
C ASP A 19 -0.87 4.13 -7.96
N PRO A 20 -1.74 3.75 -7.00
CA PRO A 20 -1.47 2.70 -6.01
C PRO A 20 -1.09 1.36 -6.64
N LYS A 21 -1.71 1.02 -7.77
CA LYS A 21 -1.47 -0.26 -8.45
C LYS A 21 -0.08 -0.28 -9.07
N ARG A 22 0.26 0.76 -9.83
CA ARG A 22 1.58 0.86 -10.45
C ARG A 22 2.68 0.98 -9.39
N TYR A 23 2.43 1.72 -8.32
CA TYR A 23 3.34 1.84 -7.20
C TYR A 23 3.66 0.47 -6.60
N VAL A 24 2.63 -0.30 -6.20
CA VAL A 24 2.81 -1.65 -5.65
C VAL A 24 3.47 -2.60 -6.67
N ALA A 25 3.07 -2.55 -7.94
CA ALA A 25 3.63 -3.41 -8.98
C ALA A 25 5.13 -3.20 -9.18
N SER A 26 5.63 -1.98 -8.98
CA SER A 26 7.06 -1.66 -9.14
C SER A 26 7.97 -2.44 -8.19
N PHE A 27 7.45 -2.93 -7.05
CA PHE A 27 8.19 -3.73 -6.08
C PHE A 27 8.09 -5.25 -6.32
N ILE A 28 7.25 -5.69 -7.27
CA ILE A 28 7.03 -7.11 -7.57
C ILE A 28 7.97 -7.53 -8.69
N LEU A 29 9.18 -7.96 -8.33
CA LEU A 29 10.19 -8.38 -9.31
C LEU A 29 10.10 -9.86 -9.71
N THR A 30 9.29 -10.65 -9.00
CA THR A 30 9.19 -12.11 -9.21
C THR A 30 7.75 -12.60 -9.07
N PRO A 31 7.41 -13.78 -9.59
CA PRO A 31 6.08 -14.37 -9.40
C PRO A 31 5.86 -14.96 -7.99
N ARG A 32 6.87 -14.93 -7.11
CA ARG A 32 6.75 -15.45 -5.74
C ARG A 32 5.78 -14.62 -4.91
N ARG A 33 5.43 -15.12 -3.72
CA ARG A 33 4.53 -14.40 -2.80
C ARG A 33 5.22 -13.18 -2.17
N HIS A 34 4.53 -12.04 -2.22
CA HIS A 34 4.95 -10.78 -1.62
C HIS A 34 3.98 -10.39 -0.51
N TYR A 35 4.52 -9.88 0.58
CA TYR A 35 3.77 -9.34 1.70
C TYR A 35 4.14 -7.87 1.81
N PHE A 36 3.15 -7.00 1.71
CA PHE A 36 3.33 -5.56 1.91
C PHE A 36 2.76 -5.21 3.27
N LEU A 37 3.61 -4.67 4.14
CA LEU A 37 3.16 -3.97 5.34
C LEU A 37 3.06 -2.49 4.97
N LEU A 38 1.82 -2.00 4.90
CA LEU A 38 1.52 -0.59 4.72
C LEU A 38 1.28 0.00 6.11
N ASP A 39 2.29 0.68 6.63
CA ASP A 39 2.23 1.29 7.95
C ASP A 39 1.61 2.69 7.88
N GLU A 40 0.92 3.06 8.95
CA GLU A 40 0.19 4.32 9.07
C GLU A 40 -0.80 4.60 7.91
N TYR A 41 -1.51 3.56 7.46
CA TYR A 41 -2.37 3.60 6.28
C TYR A 41 -3.52 4.61 6.34
N GLN A 42 -3.85 5.13 7.53
CA GLN A 42 -4.83 6.19 7.69
C GLN A 42 -4.41 7.50 7.00
N TYR A 43 -3.13 7.72 6.71
CA TYR A 43 -2.66 8.89 5.95
C TYR A 43 -3.09 8.89 4.48
N VAL A 44 -3.41 7.72 3.91
CA VAL A 44 -4.04 7.65 2.58
C VAL A 44 -5.41 8.32 2.67
N ARG A 45 -5.62 9.41 1.94
CA ARG A 45 -6.80 10.28 2.11
C ARG A 45 -7.97 9.80 1.28
N SER A 46 -7.70 9.36 0.06
CA SER A 46 -8.75 8.97 -0.88
C SER A 46 -9.32 7.59 -0.58
N LEU A 47 -10.64 7.51 -0.37
CA LEU A 47 -11.36 6.25 -0.25
C LEU A 47 -11.25 5.40 -1.52
N GLU A 48 -11.26 6.03 -2.69
CA GLU A 48 -11.11 5.34 -3.98
C GLU A 48 -9.76 4.63 -4.06
N ARG A 49 -8.67 5.32 -3.69
CA ARG A 49 -7.32 4.73 -3.63
C ARG A 49 -7.23 3.58 -2.64
N LYS A 50 -7.92 3.69 -1.49
CA LYS A 50 -8.01 2.60 -0.52
C LYS A 50 -8.67 1.34 -1.10
N LEU A 51 -9.65 1.52 -1.98
CA LEU A 51 -10.40 0.43 -2.61
C LEU A 51 -9.65 -0.21 -3.78
N GLU A 52 -8.77 0.51 -4.47
CA GLU A 52 -8.02 0.00 -5.63
C GLU A 52 -7.18 -1.25 -5.34
N LEU A 53 -6.64 -1.37 -4.13
CA LEU A 53 -5.90 -2.56 -3.70
C LEU A 53 -6.81 -3.74 -3.34
N ARG A 54 -8.07 -3.49 -2.99
CA ARG A 54 -9.05 -4.50 -2.55
C ARG A 54 -9.62 -5.32 -3.71
N TYR A 55 -9.70 -4.74 -4.90
CA TYR A 55 -10.42 -5.34 -6.04
C TYR A 55 -9.54 -6.09 -7.05
N GLY A 56 -8.43 -6.70 -6.59
CA GLY A 56 -7.93 -7.93 -7.21
C GLY A 56 -6.94 -7.80 -8.37
N SER A 57 -5.98 -6.88 -8.30
CA SER A 57 -4.93 -6.81 -9.36
C SER A 57 -3.74 -7.77 -9.15
N PHE A 58 -3.55 -8.36 -7.95
CA PHE A 58 -2.34 -9.11 -7.63
C PHE A 58 -2.62 -10.45 -6.92
N LYS A 59 -2.52 -11.58 -7.66
CA LYS A 59 -2.78 -12.93 -7.10
C LYS A 59 -1.70 -13.42 -6.12
N ASN A 60 -0.49 -12.87 -6.20
CA ASN A 60 0.68 -13.25 -5.40
C ASN A 60 1.01 -12.25 -4.29
N VAL A 61 0.12 -11.29 -4.02
CA VAL A 61 0.34 -10.23 -3.02
C VAL A 61 -0.62 -10.38 -1.86
N LYS A 62 -0.13 -10.14 -0.64
CA LYS A 62 -0.95 -9.90 0.54
C LYS A 62 -0.58 -8.56 1.15
N PHE A 63 -1.60 -7.79 1.52
CA PHE A 63 -1.42 -6.54 2.27
C PHE A 63 -1.71 -6.78 3.75
N ILE A 64 -0.87 -6.22 4.59
CA ILE A 64 -1.08 -6.02 6.02
C ILE A 64 -1.08 -4.51 6.19
N VAL A 65 -2.11 -3.98 6.84
CA VAL A 65 -2.28 -2.54 7.04
C VAL A 65 -2.30 -2.29 8.53
N THR A 66 -1.46 -1.36 8.97
CA THR A 66 -1.45 -0.83 10.33
C THR A 66 -1.80 0.64 10.29
N GLY A 67 -2.17 1.18 11.45
CA GLY A 67 -2.49 2.58 11.60
C GLY A 67 -2.67 2.93 13.05
N SER A 68 -1.93 3.94 13.51
CA SER A 68 -2.14 4.53 14.80
C SER A 68 -3.39 5.40 14.74
N SER A 69 -4.54 4.83 15.08
CA SER A 69 -5.75 5.64 15.25
C SER A 69 -5.60 6.51 16.50
N SER A 70 -5.10 7.73 16.35
CA SER A 70 -5.44 8.83 17.26
C SER A 70 -6.71 9.47 16.69
N TRP A 71 -7.86 9.10 17.24
CA TRP A 71 -9.10 9.84 17.00
C TRP A 71 -8.93 11.24 17.56
N ASN A 72 -8.65 12.22 16.69
CA ASN A 72 -8.87 13.64 16.92
C ASN A 72 -9.69 14.18 15.74
#